data_AF-A0AAJ6NT31-F1
#
_entry.id   AF-A0AAJ6NT31-F1
#
_cell.length_a   1.000
_cell.length_b   1.000
_cell.length_c   1.000
_cell.angle_alpha   90.00
_cell.angle_beta   90.00
_cell.angle_gamma   90.00
#
_symmetry.space_group_name_H-M   'P 1'
#
loop_
_entity.id
_entity.type
_entity.pdbx_description
1 polymer ?
#
loop_
_entity_poly.entity_id
_entity_poly.type
_entity_poly.pdbx_seq_one_letter_code
_entity_poly.pdbx_strand_id
1 'polypeptide(L)'
;MPLYNPPATFTIPNDTSSSTNKVTNSLNETASEIVPANVNRKGLTIFNTLTQNLYLDTVSTVSTNSYMAKIPAGAFYELPANKIYIGSFYGILATGTGSVEIREFV
;
A
#
# COMPACT_ATOMS: atom_id res chain seq x y z
N MET A 1 -0.38 -10.47 -48.76
CA MET A 1 0.07 -10.01 -47.43
C MET A 1 0.01 -11.20 -46.49
N PRO A 2 1.08 -11.55 -45.76
CA PRO A 2 1.02 -12.67 -44.82
C PRO A 2 0.08 -12.33 -43.66
N LEU A 3 -0.76 -13.30 -43.29
CA LEU A 3 -1.64 -13.22 -42.13
C LEU A 3 -0.78 -13.43 -40.88
N TYR A 4 -0.62 -12.41 -40.04
CA TYR A 4 0.06 -12.56 -38.75
C TYR A 4 -0.89 -13.28 -37.78
N ASN A 5 -0.57 -14.53 -37.42
CA ASN A 5 -1.28 -15.26 -36.37
C ASN A 5 -0.55 -15.01 -35.03
N PRO A 6 -1.15 -14.28 -34.08
CA PRO A 6 -0.51 -14.08 -32.78
C PRO A 6 -0.34 -15.43 -32.06
N PRO A 7 0.67 -15.54 -31.17
CA PRO A 7 0.92 -16.77 -30.41
C PRO A 7 -0.31 -17.20 -29.60
N ALA A 8 -0.60 -18.50 -29.56
CA ALA A 8 -1.75 -19.07 -28.85
C ALA A 8 -1.67 -19.01 -27.31
N THR A 9 -0.56 -18.51 -26.75
CA THR A 9 -0.30 -18.51 -25.31
C THR A 9 -0.15 -17.09 -24.78
N PHE A 10 -1.12 -16.69 -23.95
CA PHE A 10 -1.05 -15.50 -23.12
C PHE A 10 -0.56 -15.90 -21.73
N THR A 11 0.71 -15.63 -21.41
CA THR A 11 1.24 -15.83 -20.07
C THR A 11 0.91 -14.61 -19.23
N ILE A 12 0.03 -14.77 -18.23
CA ILE A 12 -0.12 -13.76 -17.17
C ILE A 12 1.04 -14.00 -16.20
N PRO A 13 1.99 -13.06 -16.05
CA PRO A 13 3.01 -13.19 -15.02
C PRO A 13 2.32 -13.22 -13.65
N ASN A 14 2.47 -14.33 -12.94
CA ASN A 14 2.02 -14.48 -11.56
C ASN A 14 3.18 -14.07 -10.64
N ASP A 15 3.08 -12.88 -10.06
CA ASP A 15 4.12 -12.36 -9.17
C ASP A 15 3.90 -12.93 -7.76
N THR A 16 4.55 -14.06 -7.46
CA THR A 16 4.42 -14.71 -6.16
C THR A 16 5.53 -14.26 -5.21
N SER A 17 5.18 -14.19 -3.93
CA SER A 17 6.11 -13.90 -2.84
C SER A 17 6.17 -15.08 -1.88
N SER A 18 7.39 -15.45 -1.47
CA SER A 18 7.65 -16.47 -0.44
C SER A 18 8.11 -15.87 0.88
N SER A 19 8.22 -14.55 0.97
CA SER A 19 8.78 -13.81 2.10
C SER A 19 7.96 -12.57 2.42
N THR A 20 7.86 -12.24 3.71
CA THR A 20 7.14 -11.03 4.13
C THR A 20 7.93 -10.25 5.16
N ASN A 21 7.79 -8.93 5.12
CA ASN A 21 8.39 -8.00 6.08
C ASN A 21 7.31 -7.39 6.97
N LYS A 22 7.63 -7.26 8.27
CA LYS A 22 6.87 -6.37 9.17
C LYS A 22 7.41 -4.97 9.04
N VAL A 23 6.54 -4.04 8.67
CA VAL A 23 6.89 -2.63 8.66
C VAL A 23 6.45 -2.04 10.00
N THR A 24 7.40 -1.44 10.70
CA THR A 24 7.13 -0.68 11.92
C THR A 24 6.86 0.77 11.54
N ASN A 25 5.81 1.37 12.12
CA ASN A 25 5.45 2.75 11.84
C ASN A 25 4.97 3.46 13.11
N SER A 26 5.02 4.79 13.07
CA SER A 26 4.42 5.65 14.07
C SER A 26 3.71 6.77 13.34
N LEU A 27 2.42 6.91 13.62
CA LEU A 27 1.53 7.87 13.00
C LEU A 27 1.08 8.89 14.03
N ASN A 28 0.89 10.11 13.56
CA ASN A 28 0.26 11.20 14.29
C ASN A 28 -0.57 12.07 13.30
N GLU A 29 -0.96 13.26 13.73
CA GLU A 29 -1.74 14.22 12.91
C GLU A 29 -0.92 14.90 11.80
N THR A 30 0.39 14.64 11.73
CA THR A 30 1.33 15.17 10.73
C THR A 30 1.74 14.09 9.75
N ALA A 31 1.81 14.44 8.46
CA ALA A 31 2.21 13.52 7.40
C ALA A 31 3.58 12.90 7.69
N SER A 32 3.63 11.57 7.72
CA SER A 32 4.83 10.80 7.96
C SER A 32 4.92 9.62 6.99
N GLU A 33 6.14 9.27 6.60
CA GLU A 33 6.37 8.04 5.84
C GLU A 33 6.09 6.84 6.75
N ILE A 34 5.21 5.95 6.32
CA ILE A 34 4.85 4.74 7.08
C ILE A 34 5.35 3.46 6.42
N VAL A 35 5.60 3.48 5.11
CA VAL A 35 6.23 2.39 4.37
C VAL A 35 7.24 3.00 3.42
N PRO A 36 8.53 2.67 3.55
CA PRO A 36 9.55 3.17 2.64
C PRO A 36 9.38 2.57 1.24
N ALA A 37 9.96 3.22 0.22
CA ALA A 37 10.01 2.66 -1.13
C ALA A 37 10.78 1.31 -1.15
N ASN A 38 10.24 0.34 -1.89
CA ASN A 38 10.83 -0.99 -2.04
C ASN A 38 10.60 -1.51 -3.46
N VAL A 39 11.68 -1.60 -4.24
CA VAL A 39 11.66 -2.09 -5.62
C VAL A 39 11.27 -3.56 -5.75
N ASN A 40 11.40 -4.35 -4.67
CA ASN A 40 11.05 -5.76 -4.64
C ASN A 40 9.64 -6.01 -4.10
N ARG A 41 8.84 -4.96 -3.85
CA ARG A 41 7.48 -5.12 -3.35
C ARG A 41 6.61 -5.82 -4.39
N LYS A 42 5.94 -6.88 -3.96
CA LYS A 42 4.93 -7.63 -4.72
C LYS A 42 3.52 -7.51 -4.14
N GLY A 43 3.40 -6.96 -2.92
CA GLY A 43 2.12 -6.71 -2.28
C GLY A 43 2.27 -5.94 -0.97
N LEU A 44 1.20 -5.34 -0.50
CA LEU A 44 1.15 -4.62 0.76
C LEU A 44 -0.26 -4.72 1.34
N THR A 45 -0.36 -5.06 2.62
CA THR A 45 -1.58 -4.94 3.40
C THR A 45 -1.36 -4.02 4.59
N ILE A 46 -2.37 -3.19 4.86
CA ILE A 46 -2.39 -2.23 5.96
C ILE A 46 -3.69 -2.46 6.71
N PHE A 47 -3.61 -2.85 7.98
CA PHE A 47 -4.77 -3.03 8.84
C PHE A 47 -4.79 -1.98 9.94
N ASN A 48 -5.86 -1.19 9.97
CA ASN A 48 -6.05 -0.16 10.97
C ASN A 48 -6.72 -0.75 12.21
N THR A 49 -5.92 -1.16 13.19
CA THR A 49 -6.37 -1.66 14.49
C THR A 49 -6.74 -0.55 15.48
N LEU A 50 -6.55 0.73 15.10
CA LEU A 50 -6.81 1.88 15.93
C LEU A 50 -8.30 2.25 15.96
N THR A 51 -8.66 3.16 16.86
CA THR A 51 -10.01 3.74 16.91
C THR A 51 -10.18 5.00 16.05
N GLN A 52 -9.09 5.53 15.49
CA GLN A 52 -9.09 6.68 14.60
C GLN A 52 -9.04 6.28 13.13
N ASN A 53 -9.48 7.18 12.25
CA ASN A 53 -9.33 7.00 10.81
C ASN A 53 -7.88 7.27 10.38
N LEU A 54 -7.31 6.36 9.59
CA LEU A 54 -6.04 6.53 8.90
C LEU A 54 -6.29 7.07 7.49
N TYR A 55 -5.53 8.08 7.10
CA TYR A 55 -5.50 8.63 5.74
C TYR A 55 -4.15 8.31 5.13
N LEU A 56 -4.17 7.71 3.93
CA LEU A 56 -3.00 7.18 3.24
C LEU A 56 -2.83 7.89 1.90
N ASP A 57 -1.59 8.15 1.52
CA ASP A 57 -1.23 8.61 0.18
C ASP A 57 0.16 8.09 -0.25
N THR A 58 0.45 8.21 -1.54
CA THR A 58 1.75 7.94 -2.16
C THR A 58 2.61 9.20 -2.29
N VAL A 59 2.05 10.36 -1.93
CA VAL A 59 2.75 11.64 -1.84
C VAL A 59 2.89 12.10 -0.38
N SER A 60 3.95 12.85 -0.08
CA SER A 60 4.26 13.29 1.28
C SER A 60 3.30 14.35 1.84
N THR A 61 2.43 14.93 1.02
CA THR A 61 1.50 16.01 1.38
C THR A 61 0.10 15.51 1.74
N VAL A 62 0.00 14.36 2.40
CA VAL A 62 -1.29 13.77 2.81
C VAL A 62 -1.97 14.61 3.90
N SER A 63 -3.29 14.76 3.80
CA SER A 63 -4.14 15.47 4.77
C SER A 63 -5.51 14.82 4.87
N THR A 64 -6.33 15.25 5.84
CA THR A 64 -7.71 14.75 6.01
C THR A 64 -8.65 15.16 4.88
N ASN A 65 -8.23 16.11 4.03
CA ASN A 65 -8.98 16.60 2.87
C ASN A 65 -8.34 16.23 1.52
N SER A 66 -7.11 15.71 1.52
CA SER A 66 -6.37 15.31 0.31
C SER A 66 -5.57 14.05 0.64
N TYR A 67 -6.09 12.92 0.17
CA TYR A 67 -5.57 11.59 0.43
C TYR A 67 -5.96 10.63 -0.70
N MET A 68 -5.21 9.57 -0.89
CA MET A 68 -5.52 8.49 -1.83
C MET A 68 -6.60 7.57 -1.27
N ALA A 69 -6.46 7.14 -0.01
CA ALA A 69 -7.37 6.22 0.64
C ALA A 69 -7.59 6.56 2.12
N LYS A 70 -8.84 6.44 2.57
CA LYS A 70 -9.20 6.50 3.99
C LYS A 70 -9.47 5.08 4.48
N ILE A 71 -8.81 4.69 5.56
CA ILE A 71 -8.97 3.39 6.21
C ILE A 71 -9.66 3.64 7.56
N PRO A 72 -10.97 3.38 7.67
CA PRO A 72 -11.69 3.49 8.93
C PRO A 72 -11.07 2.61 10.03
N ALA A 73 -11.41 2.91 11.28
CA ALA A 73 -11.10 2.05 12.41
C ALA A 73 -11.61 0.62 12.17
N GLY A 74 -10.73 -0.38 12.35
CA GLY A 74 -11.04 -1.79 12.13
C GLY A 74 -11.09 -2.24 10.66
N ALA A 75 -10.76 -1.37 9.71
CA ALA A 75 -10.72 -1.71 8.28
C ALA A 75 -9.29 -2.01 7.80
N PHE A 76 -9.19 -2.59 6.60
CA PHE A 76 -7.91 -2.83 5.92
C PHE A 76 -7.85 -2.15 4.55
N TYR A 77 -6.63 -1.95 4.07
CA TYR A 77 -6.30 -1.61 2.70
C TYR A 77 -5.32 -2.65 2.15
N GLU A 78 -5.50 -3.01 0.89
CA GLU A 78 -4.62 -3.91 0.16
C GLU A 78 -4.26 -3.30 -1.19
N LEU A 79 -3.01 -3.49 -1.61
CA LEU A 79 -2.55 -3.03 -2.92
C LEU A 79 -3.29 -3.76 -4.06
N PRO A 80 -3.64 -3.05 -5.15
CA PRO A 80 -4.22 -3.69 -6.33
C PRO A 80 -3.29 -4.74 -6.93
N ALA A 81 -3.78 -5.97 -7.11
CA ALA A 81 -2.99 -7.10 -7.61
C ALA A 81 -2.41 -6.89 -9.03
N ASN A 82 -2.97 -5.98 -9.82
CA ASN A 82 -2.55 -5.74 -11.21
C ASN A 82 -1.45 -4.68 -11.37
N LYS A 83 -1.20 -3.84 -10.35
CA LYS A 83 -0.19 -2.77 -10.38
C LYS A 83 0.35 -2.52 -8.97
N ILE A 84 1.52 -3.08 -8.69
CA ILE A 84 2.17 -2.93 -7.39
C ILE A 84 2.95 -1.62 -7.35
N TYR A 85 2.56 -0.72 -6.44
CA TYR A 85 3.27 0.54 -6.23
C TYR A 85 4.51 0.31 -5.35
N ILE A 86 5.69 0.56 -5.90
CA ILE A 86 6.99 0.33 -5.25
C ILE A 86 7.51 1.56 -4.48
N GLY A 87 6.86 2.71 -4.59
CA GLY A 87 7.28 3.94 -3.90
C GLY A 87 6.89 3.96 -2.42
N SER A 88 7.15 5.08 -1.77
CA SER A 88 6.83 5.27 -0.36
C SER A 88 5.34 5.53 -0.14
N PHE A 89 4.81 5.05 0.99
CA PHE A 89 3.50 5.43 1.47
C PHE A 89 3.62 6.36 2.66
N TYR A 90 2.80 7.39 2.64
CA TYR A 90 2.68 8.39 3.70
C TYR A 90 1.30 8.30 4.33
N GLY A 91 1.21 8.58 5.63
CA GLY A 91 -0.06 8.57 6.31
C GLY A 91 -0.16 9.56 7.46
N ILE A 92 -1.40 9.83 7.83
CA ILE A 92 -1.78 10.57 9.05
C ILE A 92 -2.99 9.93 9.72
N LEU A 93 -3.13 10.19 11.02
CA LEU A 93 -4.37 9.98 11.73
C LEU A 93 -5.21 11.26 11.72
N ALA A 94 -6.53 11.11 11.74
CA ALA A 94 -7.43 12.26 11.95
C ALA A 94 -7.12 12.98 13.27
N THR A 95 -6.78 12.23 14.32
CA THR A 95 -6.47 12.72 15.66
C THR A 95 -5.52 11.74 16.37
N GLY A 96 -4.75 12.24 17.34
CA GLY A 96 -3.95 11.42 18.24
C GLY A 96 -2.72 10.76 17.60
N THR A 97 -2.25 9.68 18.21
CA THR A 97 -1.04 8.96 17.80
C THR A 97 -1.23 7.46 17.88
N GLY A 98 -0.57 6.70 17.01
CA GLY A 98 -0.65 5.24 17.05
C GLY A 98 0.24 4.56 16.01
N SER A 99 0.09 3.25 15.91
CA SER A 99 0.74 2.40 14.90
C SER A 99 -0.30 1.49 14.28
N VAL A 100 -0.11 1.08 13.03
CA VAL A 100 -1.03 0.18 12.32
C VAL A 100 -0.28 -1.08 11.92
N GLU A 101 -1.01 -2.17 11.69
CA GLU A 101 -0.37 -3.43 11.33
C GLU A 101 -0.14 -3.49 9.82
N ILE A 102 1.13 -3.50 9.42
CA ILE A 102 1.52 -3.50 8.01
C ILE A 102 2.26 -4.79 7.67
N ARG A 103 1.89 -5.42 6.55
CA ARG A 103 2.64 -6.53 5.93
C ARG A 103 3.04 -6.16 4.52
N GLU A 104 4.33 -6.28 4.23
CA GLU A 104 4.85 -6.17 2.87
C GLU A 104 5.25 -7.56 2.35
N PHE A 105 4.86 -7.88 1.13
CA PHE A 105 5.23 -9.11 0.43
C PHE A 105 6.38 -8.80 -0.55
N VAL A 106 7.46 -9.58 -0.48
CA VAL A 106 8.67 -9.45 -1.32
C VAL A 106 9.04 -10.78 -1.97
#